data_AF-A0A2S5GTY6-F1
#
_entry.id   AF-A0A2S5GTY6-F1
#
_cell.length_a   1.000
_cell.length_b   1.000
_cell.length_c   1.000
_cell.angle_alpha   90.00
_cell.angle_beta   90.00
_cell.angle_gamma   90.00
#
_symmetry.space_group_name_H-M   'P 1'
#
loop_
_entity.id
_entity.type
_entity.pdbx_description
1 polymer ?
#
loop_
_entity_poly.entity_id
_entity_poly.type
_entity_poly.pdbx_seq_one_letter_code
_entity_poly.pdbx_strand_id
1 'polypeptide(L)'
;MNRTMLALLGATFAMAGASVQAQDLAAGKAVFDKFNCASCHGADAKTAVDPAYPTLAGQHADYLSHALKAYKRGASGSAATANVRKNPIMGAFATQLSDQDISNVSAWLASQPSDLGVRK
;
A
#
# COMPACT_ATOMS: atom_id res chain seq x y z
N MET A 1 61.27 -6.65 25.41
CA MET A 1 60.38 -5.53 25.01
C MET A 1 58.97 -6.09 24.85
N ASN A 2 58.15 -5.95 25.90
CA ASN A 2 56.78 -6.45 25.97
C ASN A 2 55.85 -5.58 25.14
N ARG A 3 55.08 -6.17 24.24
CA ARG A 3 53.95 -5.51 23.58
C ARG A 3 52.67 -6.09 24.15
N THR A 4 52.09 -5.36 25.08
CA THR A 4 50.76 -5.57 25.65
C THR A 4 49.71 -5.58 24.53
N MET A 5 49.03 -6.71 24.34
CA MET A 5 47.83 -6.80 23.50
C MET A 5 46.65 -6.21 24.28
N LEU A 6 46.18 -5.05 23.83
CA LEU A 6 44.91 -4.46 24.27
C LEU A 6 43.77 -5.26 23.60
N ALA A 7 43.03 -6.04 24.38
CA ALA A 7 41.82 -6.71 23.93
C ALA A 7 40.68 -5.69 23.84
N LEU A 8 40.27 -5.36 22.61
CA LEU A 8 39.07 -4.58 22.33
C LEU A 8 37.83 -5.44 22.59
N LEU A 9 37.09 -5.15 23.67
CA LEU A 9 35.73 -5.63 23.89
C LEU A 9 34.83 -5.00 22.80
N GLY A 10 34.51 -5.77 21.77
CA GLY A 10 33.49 -5.42 20.78
C GLY A 10 32.09 -5.63 21.38
N ALA A 11 31.36 -4.54 21.61
CA ALA A 11 29.94 -4.59 21.94
C ALA A 11 29.14 -5.00 20.68
N THR A 12 28.45 -6.14 20.76
CA THR A 12 27.58 -6.66 19.70
C THR A 12 26.28 -5.84 19.62
N PHE A 13 26.11 -5.11 18.52
CA PHE A 13 24.88 -4.41 18.20
C PHE A 13 23.86 -5.41 17.63
N ALA A 14 22.90 -5.85 18.43
CA ALA A 14 21.82 -6.71 17.97
C ALA A 14 20.79 -5.86 17.20
N MET A 15 20.84 -5.88 15.87
CA MET A 15 19.78 -5.36 15.02
C MET A 15 18.53 -6.25 15.15
N ALA A 16 17.50 -5.76 15.85
CA ALA A 16 16.16 -6.30 15.73
C ALA A 16 15.62 -5.97 14.33
N GLY A 17 15.69 -6.94 13.42
CA GLY A 17 15.12 -6.79 12.08
C GLY A 17 13.61 -6.68 12.16
N ALA A 18 13.05 -5.59 11.64
CA ALA A 18 11.61 -5.50 11.36
C ALA A 18 11.26 -6.59 10.34
N SER A 19 10.34 -7.48 10.70
CA SER A 19 9.78 -8.48 9.80
C SER A 19 9.02 -7.77 8.69
N VAL A 20 9.58 -7.76 7.47
CA VAL A 20 8.84 -7.39 6.28
C VAL A 20 7.78 -8.46 6.07
N GLN A 21 6.53 -8.16 6.41
CA GLN A 21 5.40 -9.04 6.10
C GLN A 21 5.23 -9.07 4.59
N ALA A 22 5.29 -10.27 4.01
CA ALA A 22 5.08 -10.49 2.60
C ALA A 22 3.66 -10.05 2.19
N GLN A 23 3.51 -9.57 0.95
CA GLN A 23 2.21 -9.23 0.38
C GLN A 23 1.38 -10.49 0.17
N ASP A 24 0.15 -10.50 0.67
CA ASP A 24 -0.80 -11.60 0.53
C ASP A 24 -1.94 -11.19 -0.42
N LEU A 25 -1.97 -11.81 -1.60
CA LEU A 25 -2.97 -11.51 -2.63
C LEU A 25 -4.38 -11.97 -2.24
N ALA A 26 -4.50 -13.05 -1.47
CA ALA A 26 -5.80 -13.54 -1.00
C ALA A 26 -6.37 -12.58 0.04
N ALA A 27 -5.53 -12.12 0.98
CA ALA A 27 -5.90 -11.04 1.90
C ALA A 27 -6.23 -9.73 1.15
N GLY A 28 -5.50 -9.43 0.07
CA GLY A 28 -5.76 -8.26 -0.77
C GLY A 28 -7.13 -8.30 -1.43
N LYS A 29 -7.51 -9.46 -1.99
CA LYS A 29 -8.88 -9.68 -2.49
C LYS A 29 -9.92 -9.54 -1.38
N ALA A 30 -9.65 -10.13 -0.21
CA ALA A 30 -10.58 -10.05 0.92
C ALA A 30 -10.81 -8.60 1.39
N VAL A 31 -9.78 -7.73 1.35
CA VAL A 31 -9.93 -6.29 1.59
C VAL A 31 -10.82 -5.65 0.54
N PHE A 32 -10.58 -5.94 -0.74
CA PHE A 32 -11.39 -5.40 -1.85
C PHE A 32 -12.89 -5.75 -1.70
N ASP A 33 -13.18 -7.01 -1.34
CA ASP A 33 -14.54 -7.49 -1.11
C ASP A 33 -15.14 -6.85 0.16
N LYS A 34 -14.42 -6.89 1.29
CA LYS A 34 -14.88 -6.42 2.61
C LYS A 34 -15.28 -4.95 2.61
N PHE A 35 -14.50 -4.11 1.93
CA PHE A 35 -14.74 -2.66 1.88
C PHE A 35 -15.55 -2.23 0.65
N ASN A 36 -16.21 -3.18 -0.03
CA ASN A 36 -17.10 -2.93 -1.17
C ASN A 36 -16.45 -2.07 -2.27
N CYS A 37 -15.16 -2.23 -2.52
CA CYS A 37 -14.44 -1.42 -3.51
C CYS A 37 -15.05 -1.57 -4.92
N ALA A 38 -15.58 -2.77 -5.21
CA ALA A 38 -16.27 -3.11 -6.44
C ALA A 38 -17.51 -2.25 -6.73
N SER A 39 -18.15 -1.65 -5.72
CA SER A 39 -19.37 -0.85 -5.91
C SER A 39 -19.13 0.40 -6.76
N CYS A 40 -17.88 0.87 -6.84
CA CYS A 40 -17.48 2.01 -7.66
C CYS A 40 -16.47 1.60 -8.74
N HIS A 41 -15.46 0.80 -8.37
CA HIS A 41 -14.36 0.46 -9.27
C HIS A 41 -14.62 -0.77 -10.15
N GLY A 42 -15.80 -1.39 -10.04
CA GLY A 42 -16.18 -2.58 -10.79
C GLY A 42 -15.71 -3.87 -10.15
N ALA A 43 -16.41 -4.97 -10.43
CA ALA A 43 -16.09 -6.29 -9.83
C ALA A 43 -14.72 -6.83 -10.27
N ASP A 44 -14.27 -6.47 -11.47
CA ASP A 44 -12.97 -6.84 -12.03
C ASP A 44 -11.88 -5.78 -11.75
N ALA A 45 -12.23 -4.69 -11.06
CA ALA A 45 -11.41 -3.50 -10.87
C ALA A 45 -10.92 -2.83 -12.18
N LYS A 46 -11.36 -3.32 -13.34
CA LYS A 46 -10.98 -2.86 -14.68
C LYS A 46 -12.06 -1.96 -15.25
N THR A 47 -13.31 -2.40 -15.17
CA THR A 47 -14.49 -1.73 -15.72
C THR A 47 -15.32 -1.13 -14.59
N ALA A 48 -15.10 0.16 -14.32
CA ALA A 48 -15.85 0.85 -13.29
C ALA A 48 -17.35 0.98 -13.62
N VAL A 49 -18.18 1.16 -12.58
CA VAL A 49 -19.64 1.32 -12.74
C VAL A 49 -20.02 2.66 -13.36
N ASP A 50 -19.12 3.66 -13.27
CA ASP A 50 -19.23 4.97 -13.88
C ASP A 50 -17.85 5.37 -14.45
N PRO A 51 -17.77 5.99 -15.64
CA PRO A 51 -16.50 6.41 -16.25
C PRO A 51 -15.66 7.40 -15.43
N ALA A 52 -16.26 8.11 -14.47
CA ALA A 52 -15.55 9.02 -13.58
C ALA A 52 -14.71 8.29 -12.51
N TYR A 53 -14.99 7.02 -12.23
CA TYR A 53 -14.20 6.22 -11.30
C TYR A 53 -13.00 5.59 -12.03
N PRO A 54 -11.78 5.69 -11.46
CA PRO A 54 -10.60 5.18 -12.13
C PRO A 54 -10.55 3.66 -12.16
N THR A 55 -10.03 3.12 -13.26
CA THR A 55 -9.55 1.74 -13.37
C THR A 55 -8.41 1.48 -12.38
N LEU A 56 -8.50 0.40 -11.61
CA LEU A 56 -7.49 0.01 -10.61
C LEU A 56 -6.73 -1.27 -10.99
N ALA A 57 -7.37 -2.17 -11.75
CA ALA A 57 -6.75 -3.42 -12.20
C ALA A 57 -5.45 -3.13 -12.97
N GLY A 58 -4.40 -3.89 -12.69
CA GLY A 58 -3.10 -3.80 -13.37
C GLY A 58 -2.31 -2.52 -13.08
N GLN A 59 -2.82 -1.61 -12.25
CA GLN A 59 -2.08 -0.42 -11.83
C GLN A 59 -0.92 -0.81 -10.90
N HIS A 60 0.19 -0.07 -10.94
CA HIS A 60 1.35 -0.39 -10.11
C HIS A 60 1.03 -0.37 -8.61
N ALA A 61 1.47 -1.42 -7.89
CA ALA A 61 1.15 -1.62 -6.48
C ALA A 61 1.69 -0.50 -5.58
N ASP A 62 2.84 0.08 -5.92
CA ASP A 62 3.45 1.21 -5.22
C ASP A 62 2.63 2.49 -5.41
N TYR A 63 2.13 2.75 -6.63
CA TYR A 63 1.23 3.86 -6.92
C TYR A 63 -0.09 3.72 -6.15
N LEU A 64 -0.71 2.55 -6.18
CA LEU A 64 -1.96 2.28 -5.45
C LEU A 64 -1.77 2.46 -3.94
N SER A 65 -0.67 1.91 -3.40
CA SER A 65 -0.33 2.06 -1.99
C SER A 65 -0.11 3.53 -1.62
N HIS A 66 0.60 4.26 -2.47
CA HIS A 66 0.84 5.69 -2.29
C HIS A 66 -0.48 6.48 -2.30
N ALA A 67 -1.36 6.21 -3.27
CA ALA A 67 -2.64 6.89 -3.42
C ALA A 67 -3.54 6.69 -2.20
N LEU A 68 -3.70 5.44 -1.72
CA LEU A 68 -4.49 5.14 -0.52
C LEU A 68 -3.93 5.85 0.73
N LYS A 69 -2.61 5.83 0.91
CA LYS A 69 -1.95 6.57 2.00
C LYS A 69 -2.13 8.08 1.86
N ALA A 70 -2.13 8.61 0.63
CA ALA A 70 -2.36 10.03 0.36
C ALA A 70 -3.80 10.47 0.67
N TYR A 71 -4.80 9.62 0.40
CA TYR A 71 -6.18 9.86 0.82
C TYR A 71 -6.31 9.84 2.35
N LYS A 72 -5.65 8.89 3.03
CA LYS A 72 -5.62 8.80 4.49
C LYS A 72 -5.03 10.07 5.14
N ARG A 73 -3.90 10.57 4.62
CA ARG A 73 -3.30 11.86 5.04
C ARG A 73 -4.21 13.06 4.75
N GLY A 74 -4.88 13.04 3.60
CA GLY A 74 -5.84 14.08 3.24
C GLY A 74 -7.04 14.13 4.18
N ALA A 75 -7.54 12.97 4.59
CA ALA A 75 -8.65 12.82 5.53
C ALA A 75 -8.26 13.22 6.97
N SER A 76 -7.00 12.99 7.38
CA SER A 76 -6.51 13.38 8.71
C SER A 76 -6.17 14.87 8.86
N GLY A 77 -6.35 15.69 7.80
CA GLY A 77 -6.02 17.12 7.84
C GLY A 77 -4.51 17.41 7.80
N SER A 78 -3.69 16.48 7.32
CA SER A 78 -2.25 16.73 7.17
C SER A 78 -1.97 17.91 6.23
N ALA A 79 -0.84 18.58 6.46
CA ALA A 79 -0.41 19.71 5.64
C ALA A 79 -0.31 19.34 4.16
N ALA A 80 -0.56 20.31 3.27
CA ALA A 80 -0.50 20.09 1.82
C ALA A 80 0.88 19.62 1.33
N THR A 81 1.94 19.99 2.05
CA THR A 81 3.33 19.55 1.80
C THR A 81 3.55 18.05 1.98
N ALA A 82 2.60 17.34 2.62
CA ALA A 82 2.67 15.89 2.82
C ALA A 82 2.12 15.07 1.62
N ASN A 83 2.02 15.65 0.42
CA ASN A 83 1.47 14.98 -0.77
C ASN A 83 0.09 14.36 -0.49
N VAL A 84 -0.88 15.17 -0.08
CA VAL A 84 -2.23 14.71 0.28
C VAL A 84 -3.14 14.59 -0.94
N ARG A 85 -4.10 13.67 -0.91
CA ARG A 85 -5.23 13.66 -1.84
C ARG A 85 -6.51 13.97 -1.08
N LYS A 86 -7.15 15.09 -1.40
CA LYS A 86 -8.41 15.50 -0.78
C LYS A 86 -9.58 15.00 -1.64
N ASN A 87 -10.18 13.89 -1.21
CA ASN A 87 -11.45 13.39 -1.73
C ASN A 87 -12.23 12.83 -0.54
N PRO A 88 -13.42 13.36 -0.20
CA PRO A 88 -14.15 12.94 0.99
C PRO A 88 -14.60 11.48 0.92
N ILE A 89 -14.93 10.98 -0.28
CA ILE A 89 -15.36 9.60 -0.50
C ILE A 89 -14.19 8.65 -0.26
N MET A 90 -13.12 8.76 -1.05
CA MET A 90 -11.96 7.87 -0.91
C MET A 90 -11.21 8.08 0.42
N GLY A 91 -11.28 9.27 1.00
CA GLY A 91 -10.78 9.54 2.35
C GLY A 91 -11.49 8.69 3.40
N ALA A 92 -12.82 8.60 3.35
CA ALA A 92 -13.61 7.79 4.27
C ALA A 92 -13.33 6.28 4.15
N PHE A 93 -13.02 5.78 2.95
CA PHE A 93 -12.59 4.39 2.77
C PHE A 93 -11.14 4.17 3.23
N ALA A 94 -10.21 5.05 2.83
CA ALA A 94 -8.80 4.88 3.10
C ALA A 94 -8.44 4.94 4.60
N THR A 95 -9.20 5.67 5.42
CA THR A 95 -8.98 5.73 6.87
C THR A 95 -9.33 4.43 7.59
N GLN A 96 -10.16 3.57 7.00
CA GLN A 96 -10.53 2.27 7.57
C GLN A 96 -9.47 1.19 7.31
N LEU A 97 -8.55 1.43 6.37
CA LEU A 97 -7.52 0.46 5.98
C LEU A 97 -6.30 0.57 6.90
N SER A 98 -5.82 -0.58 7.38
CA SER A 98 -4.49 -0.70 7.97
C SER A 98 -3.41 -0.58 6.88
N ASP A 99 -2.16 -0.37 7.29
CA ASP A 99 -1.05 -0.34 6.33
C ASP A 99 -0.84 -1.70 5.64
N GLN A 100 -1.15 -2.79 6.33
CA GLN A 100 -1.12 -4.14 5.75
C GLN A 100 -2.27 -4.33 4.75
N ASP A 101 -3.48 -3.83 5.04
CA ASP A 101 -4.60 -3.86 4.09
C ASP A 101 -4.24 -3.10 2.80
N ILE A 102 -3.67 -1.91 2.93
CA ILE A 102 -3.21 -1.09 1.80
C ILE A 102 -2.18 -1.85 0.97
N SER A 103 -1.19 -2.47 1.62
CA SER A 103 -0.15 -3.25 0.94
C SER A 103 -0.74 -4.44 0.17
N ASN A 104 -1.60 -5.21 0.82
CA ASN A 104 -2.20 -6.41 0.26
C ASN A 104 -3.18 -6.09 -0.89
N VAL A 105 -4.09 -5.13 -0.70
CA VAL A 105 -5.06 -4.76 -1.75
C VAL A 105 -4.37 -4.15 -2.96
N SER A 106 -3.32 -3.37 -2.75
CA SER A 106 -2.54 -2.79 -3.85
C SER A 106 -1.79 -3.86 -4.64
N ALA A 107 -1.23 -4.87 -3.96
CA ALA A 107 -0.58 -6.01 -4.62
C ALA A 107 -1.58 -6.83 -5.44
N TRP A 108 -2.75 -7.12 -4.86
CA TRP A 108 -3.81 -7.85 -5.56
C TRP A 108 -4.36 -7.07 -6.76
N LEU A 109 -4.65 -5.78 -6.62
CA LEU A 109 -5.11 -4.94 -7.73
C LEU A 109 -4.09 -4.88 -8.87
N ALA A 110 -2.79 -4.78 -8.54
CA ALA A 110 -1.71 -4.78 -9.52
C ALA A 110 -1.58 -6.10 -10.28
N SER A 111 -1.98 -7.23 -9.68
CA SER A 111 -1.98 -8.53 -10.36
C SER A 111 -3.19 -8.75 -11.26
N GLN A 112 -4.20 -7.87 -11.22
CA GLN A 112 -5.41 -8.04 -12.03
C GLN A 112 -5.15 -7.69 -13.51
N PRO A 113 -5.81 -8.39 -14.45
CA PRO A 113 -5.61 -8.15 -15.87
C PRO A 113 -6.18 -6.80 -16.31
N SER A 114 -5.34 -5.94 -16.91
CA SER A 114 -5.77 -4.71 -17.57
C SER A 114 -4.73 -4.23 -18.59
N ASP A 115 -5.07 -3.16 -19.31
CA ASP A 115 -4.16 -2.49 -20.24
C ASP A 115 -3.17 -1.53 -19.52
N LEU A 116 -3.36 -1.30 -18.21
CA LEU A 116 -2.42 -0.52 -17.39
C LEU A 116 -1.19 -1.34 -16.98
N GLY A 117 -1.36 -2.64 -16.82
CA GLY A 117 -0.27 -3.55 -16.54
C GLY A 117 0.52 -3.79 -17.81
N VAL A 118 1.75 -3.28 -17.90
CA VAL A 118 2.64 -3.55 -19.03
C VAL A 118 2.91 -5.06 -19.04
N ARG A 119 2.24 -5.78 -19.94
CA ARG A 119 2.56 -7.19 -20.22
C ARG A 119 4.03 -7.24 -20.65
N LYS A 120 4.84 -8.05 -19.97
CA LYS A 120 6.07 -8.57 -20.55
C LYS A 120 5.72 -9.72 -21.50
#